data_AF-A0A0F9BDW8-F1
#
_entry.id   AF-A0A0F9BDW8-F1
#
_cell.length_a   1.000
_cell.length_b   1.000
_cell.length_c   1.000
_cell.angle_alpha   90.00
_cell.angle_beta   90.00
_cell.angle_gamma   90.00
#
_symmetry.space_group_name_H-M   'P 1'
#
loop_
_entity.id
_entity.type
_entity.pdbx_description
1 polymer ?
#
loop_
_entity_poly.entity_id
_entity_poly.type
_entity_poly.pdbx_seq_one_letter_code
_entity_poly.pdbx_strand_id
1 'polypeptide(L)'
;MSQVIRVNIAGDGAFNDLVNKMDQVILLAGPFTIAALKKGMMSGAPRVALRFDLPDGRVVIQEIGLRSLLVAVATIHAELG
;
A
#
# COMPACT_ATOMS: atom_id res chain seq x y z
N MET A 1 -6.50 3.80 23.50
CA MET A 1 -7.52 2.91 22.90
C MET A 1 -7.16 2.74 21.44
N SER A 2 -6.73 1.55 21.00
CA SER A 2 -6.45 1.33 19.57
C SER A 2 -7.77 1.20 18.83
N GLN A 3 -8.00 2.06 17.84
CA GLN A 3 -9.09 1.84 16.89
C GLN A 3 -8.72 0.63 16.04
N VAL A 4 -9.50 -0.44 16.16
CA VAL A 4 -9.37 -1.62 15.30
C VAL A 4 -10.04 -1.28 13.97
N ILE A 5 -9.23 -0.94 12.97
CA ILE A 5 -9.72 -0.83 11.58
C ILE A 5 -9.89 -2.25 11.05
N ARG A 6 -11.14 -2.64 10.78
CA ARG A 6 -11.44 -3.89 10.08
C ARG A 6 -11.20 -3.68 8.60
N VAL A 7 -10.06 -4.18 8.12
CA VAL A 7 -9.82 -4.29 6.67
C VAL A 7 -10.76 -5.36 6.15
N ASN A 8 -11.84 -4.94 5.49
CA ASN A 8 -12.72 -5.86 4.80
C ASN A 8 -12.04 -6.21 3.47
N ILE A 9 -11.46 -7.41 3.39
CA ILE A 9 -10.86 -7.93 2.17
C ILE A 9 -12.02 -8.39 1.27
N ALA A 10 -12.76 -7.42 0.73
CA ALA A 10 -13.94 -7.61 -0.10
C ALA A 10 -13.68 -7.18 -1.55
N GLY A 11 -12.46 -7.40 -2.05
CA GLY A 11 -12.11 -7.14 -3.45
C GLY A 11 -11.60 -8.41 -4.09
N ASP A 12 -12.27 -8.89 -5.15
CA ASP A 12 -11.81 -9.82 -6.20
C ASP A 12 -10.82 -10.95 -5.81
N GLY A 13 -10.92 -11.50 -4.60
CA GLY A 13 -9.96 -12.50 -4.09
C GLY A 13 -8.55 -11.96 -3.80
N ALA A 14 -8.39 -10.64 -3.65
CA ALA A 14 -7.13 -10.03 -3.23
C ALA A 14 -6.73 -10.56 -1.84
N PHE A 15 -5.42 -10.80 -1.64
CA PHE A 15 -4.86 -11.23 -0.35
C PHE A 15 -5.43 -12.56 0.18
N ASN A 16 -5.88 -13.47 -0.69
CA ASN A 16 -6.36 -14.81 -0.30
C ASN A 16 -5.35 -15.60 0.55
N ASP A 17 -4.05 -15.35 0.35
CA ASP A 17 -2.97 -15.95 1.12
C ASP A 17 -2.94 -15.51 2.60
N LEU A 18 -3.64 -14.42 2.95
CA LEU A 18 -3.76 -13.88 4.31
C LEU A 18 -5.00 -14.36 5.06
N VAL A 19 -5.98 -15.00 4.39
CA VAL A 19 -7.28 -15.38 4.98
C VAL A 19 -7.15 -16.19 6.27
N ASN A 20 -6.20 -17.13 6.32
CA ASN A 20 -5.96 -17.99 7.49
C ASN A 20 -4.77 -17.51 8.36
N LYS A 21 -4.30 -16.28 8.16
CA LYS A 21 -3.12 -15.71 8.84
C LYS A 21 -3.38 -14.29 9.36
N MET A 22 -4.65 -13.94 9.58
CA MET A 22 -5.04 -12.59 10.01
C MET A 22 -4.42 -12.20 11.37
N ASP A 23 -4.09 -13.17 12.22
CA ASP A 23 -3.35 -13.01 13.47
C ASP A 23 -1.87 -12.63 13.26
N GLN A 24 -1.32 -12.88 12.07
CA GLN A 24 0.06 -12.56 11.68
C GLN A 24 0.15 -11.28 10.84
N VAL A 25 -0.97 -10.69 10.44
CA VAL A 25 -1.00 -9.45 9.66
C VAL A 25 -0.60 -8.28 10.57
N ILE A 26 0.48 -7.59 10.21
CA ILE A 26 0.85 -6.33 10.85
C ILE A 26 -0.09 -5.24 10.33
N LEU A 27 -1.04 -4.84 11.17
CA LEU A 27 -1.87 -3.68 10.87
C LEU A 27 -1.10 -2.40 11.19
N LEU A 28 -0.59 -1.72 10.16
CA LEU A 28 -0.03 -0.39 10.31
C LEU A 28 -1.15 0.66 10.32
N ALA A 29 -1.68 0.97 11.51
CA ALA A 29 -2.58 2.09 11.71
C ALA A 29 -1.75 3.32 12.13
N GLY A 30 -1.51 4.25 11.20
CA GLY A 30 -0.71 5.44 11.47
C GLY A 30 -0.25 6.17 10.20
N PRO A 31 0.49 7.28 10.34
CA PRO A 31 1.05 7.99 9.21
C PRO A 31 2.06 7.08 8.48
N PHE A 32 1.93 7.01 7.16
CA PHE A 32 2.94 6.43 6.29
C PHE A 32 3.44 7.52 5.34
N THR A 33 4.67 7.37 4.84
CA THR A 33 5.27 8.38 3.98
C THR A 33 5.18 7.95 2.53
N ILE A 34 4.75 8.88 1.67
CA ILE A 34 4.75 8.72 0.23
C ILE A 34 5.70 9.76 -0.37
N ALA A 35 6.64 9.31 -1.21
CA ALA A 35 7.53 10.19 -1.93
C ALA A 35 7.42 9.98 -3.44
N ALA A 36 7.22 11.07 -4.19
CA ALA A 36 7.26 11.05 -5.65
C ALA A 36 8.70 11.22 -6.14
N LEU A 37 9.20 10.22 -6.86
CA LEU A 37 10.55 10.16 -7.40
C LEU A 37 10.51 10.45 -8.90
N LYS A 38 10.73 11.71 -9.30
CA LYS A 38 10.57 12.20 -10.68
C LYS A 38 11.39 11.44 -11.73
N LYS A 39 12.52 10.84 -11.33
CA LYS A 39 13.39 10.00 -12.18
C LYS A 39 13.72 8.68 -11.47
N GLY A 40 12.72 8.05 -10.86
CA GLY A 40 12.92 6.87 -10.00
C GLY A 40 13.24 5.56 -10.73
N MET A 41 13.03 5.49 -12.04
CA MET A 41 13.39 4.30 -12.85
C MET A 41 14.66 4.55 -13.68
N MET A 42 15.37 3.47 -14.05
CA MET A 42 16.48 3.53 -15.01
C MET A 42 16.08 4.18 -16.34
N SER A 43 14.83 4.02 -16.76
CA SER A 43 14.25 4.66 -17.95
C SER A 43 14.00 6.16 -17.78
N GLY A 44 14.22 6.74 -16.60
CA GLY A 44 13.90 8.13 -16.27
C GLY A 44 12.44 8.38 -15.90
N ALA A 45 11.57 7.37 -15.99
CA ALA A 45 10.16 7.49 -15.64
C ALA A 45 9.95 7.61 -14.12
N PRO A 46 8.87 8.29 -13.68
CA PRO A 46 8.63 8.54 -12.27
C PRO A 46 8.18 7.28 -11.50
N ARG A 47 8.61 7.18 -10.23
CA ARG A 47 8.13 6.20 -9.25
C ARG A 47 7.50 6.87 -8.05
N VAL A 48 6.79 6.08 -7.27
CA VAL A 48 6.34 6.41 -5.93
C VAL A 48 7.00 5.44 -4.96
N ALA A 49 7.62 5.97 -3.91
CA ALA A 49 8.11 5.19 -2.78
C ALA A 49 7.13 5.33 -1.62
N LEU A 50 6.73 4.18 -1.06
CA LEU A 50 5.91 4.04 0.13
C LEU A 50 6.80 3.53 1.25
N ARG A 51 6.87 4.27 2.36
CA ARG A 51 7.64 3.88 3.54
C ARG A 51 6.71 3.54 4.70
N PHE A 52 6.96 2.38 5.29
CA PHE A 52 6.27 1.83 6.45
C PHE A 52 7.28 1.55 7.56
N ASP A 53 7.14 2.23 8.69
CA ASP A 53 7.95 1.97 9.89
C ASP A 53 7.21 0.94 10.77
N LEU A 54 7.79 -0.25 10.97
CA LEU A 54 7.18 -1.36 11.69
C LEU A 54 7.38 -1.25 13.21
N PRO A 55 6.52 -1.90 14.04
CA PRO A 55 6.61 -1.81 15.50
C PRO A 55 7.93 -2.32 16.11
N ASP A 56 8.65 -3.19 15.41
CA ASP A 56 9.95 -3.71 15.84
C ASP A 56 11.13 -2.83 15.40
N GLY A 57 10.85 -1.64 14.86
CA GLY A 57 11.85 -0.69 14.39
C GLY A 57 12.38 -0.97 12.98
N ARG A 58 11.94 -2.02 12.31
CA ARG A 58 12.27 -2.24 10.89
C ARG A 58 11.53 -1.27 9.98
N VAL A 59 12.11 -0.95 8.84
CA VAL A 59 11.51 -0.07 7.82
C VAL A 59 11.32 -0.85 6.53
N VAL A 60 10.10 -0.84 5.99
CA VAL A 60 9.77 -1.38 4.67
C VAL A 60 9.63 -0.21 3.71
N ILE A 61 10.36 -0.26 2.60
CA ILE A 61 10.20 0.68 1.48
C ILE A 61 9.73 -0.11 0.27
N GLN A 62 8.56 0.25 -0.25
CA GLN A 62 8.02 -0.33 -1.48
C GLN A 62 7.99 0.74 -2.56
N GLU A 63 8.53 0.42 -3.73
CA GLU A 63 8.50 1.33 -4.88
C GLU A 63 7.60 0.79 -5.99
N ILE A 64 6.72 1.63 -6.51
CA ILE A 64 5.84 1.34 -7.64
C ILE A 64 5.98 2.41 -8.73
N GLY A 65 5.73 2.06 -10.00
CA GLY A 65 5.65 3.05 -11.06
C GLY A 65 4.47 4.01 -10.83
N LEU A 66 4.69 5.32 -10.94
CA LEU A 66 3.65 6.32 -10.69
C LEU A 66 2.43 6.11 -11.60
N ARG A 67 2.66 5.76 -12.87
CA ARG A 67 1.57 5.48 -13.82
C ARG A 67 0.67 4.34 -13.36
N SER A 68 1.25 3.24 -12.87
CA SER A 68 0.49 2.09 -12.39
C SER A 68 -0.39 2.45 -11.19
N LEU A 69 0.16 3.25 -10.27
CA LEU A 69 -0.60 3.75 -9.12
C LEU A 69 -1.77 4.63 -9.57
N LEU A 70 -1.53 5.59 -10.47
CA LEU A 70 -2.57 6.50 -10.96
C LEU A 70 -3.70 5.75 -11.68
N VAL A 71 -3.37 4.74 -12.48
CA VAL A 71 -4.37 3.89 -13.14
C VAL A 71 -5.22 3.15 -12.11
N ALA A 72 -4.59 2.50 -11.14
CA ALA A 72 -5.32 1.78 -10.09
C ALA A 72 -6.27 2.71 -9.31
N VAL A 73 -5.80 3.89 -8.92
CA VAL A 73 -6.62 4.89 -8.22
C VAL A 73 -7.80 5.34 -9.07
N ALA A 74 -7.58 5.62 -10.36
CA ALA A 74 -8.65 6.04 -11.27
C ALA A 74 -9.70 4.94 -11.47
N THR A 75 -9.30 3.67 -11.61
CA THR A 75 -10.22 2.53 -11.71
C THR A 75 -11.06 2.39 -10.46
N ILE A 76 -10.43 2.39 -9.28
CA ILE A 76 -11.13 2.28 -7.99
C ILE A 76 -12.13 3.43 -7.81
N HIS A 77 -11.74 4.66 -8.15
CA HIS A 77 -12.63 5.82 -8.08
C HIS A 77 -13.82 5.68 -9.04
N ALA A 78 -13.64 5.13 -10.24
CA ALA A 78 -14.74 4.94 -11.18
C ALA A 78 -15.73 3.84 -10.74
N GLU A 79 -15.29 2.86 -9.97
CA GLU A 79 -16.12 1.75 -9.50
C GLU A 79 -16.82 2.04 -8.17
N LEU A 80 -16.18 2.80 -7.28
CA LEU A 80 -16.63 2.98 -5.89
C LEU A 80 -16.98 4.43 -5.50
N GLY A 81 -16.71 5.42 -6.35
CA GLY A 81 -16.96 6.85 -6.12
C GLY A 81 -18.15 7.38 -6.92
#